data_AF-A0A958G0W8-F1
#
_entry.id   AF-A0A958G0W8-F1
#
_cell.length_a   1.000
_cell.length_b   1.000
_cell.length_c   1.000
_cell.angle_alpha   90.00
_cell.angle_beta   90.00
_cell.angle_gamma   90.00
#
_symmetry.space_group_name_H-M   'P 1'
#
loop_
_entity.id
_entity.type
_entity.pdbx_description
1 polymer ?
#
loop_
_entity_poly.entity_id
_entity_poly.type
_entity_poly.pdbx_seq_one_letter_code
_entity_poly.pdbx_strand_id
1 'polypeptide(L)'
;MKFWLNHHHKAAFEHARLLTAHFSKSFYISARMLPRETRWATYAVYGFCRYADNLIDNPRHRSRQELLEEAEFLMKELQIAYRTGESEHPIVNPFIIVARKYNIPIEYPMDLLRGVQMDLQNTRYQSFEDLYLFCYRVAGVVGLMMTHVLGYKDPAAFKYAENLGIAMQLTN
;
A
#
# COMPACT_ATOMS: atom_id res chain seq x y z
N MET A 1 19.05 -15.42 4.46
CA MET A 1 18.33 -15.13 5.73
C MET A 1 16.90 -14.71 5.40
N LYS A 2 15.88 -15.14 6.17
CA LYS A 2 14.47 -14.76 5.92
C LYS A 2 14.25 -13.30 6.31
N PHE A 3 13.93 -12.42 5.35
CA PHE A 3 13.92 -10.96 5.58
C PHE A 3 12.92 -10.52 6.67
N TRP A 4 11.79 -11.23 6.80
CA TRP A 4 10.74 -10.96 7.80
C TRP A 4 11.05 -11.50 9.21
N LEU A 5 12.17 -12.23 9.39
CA LEU A 5 12.61 -12.75 10.69
C LEU A 5 13.92 -12.12 11.17
N ASN A 6 14.46 -11.13 10.46
CA ASN A 6 15.58 -10.35 10.97
C ASN A 6 15.15 -9.67 12.28
N HIS A 7 15.96 -9.78 13.35
CA HIS A 7 15.65 -9.23 14.67
C HIS A 7 15.23 -7.75 14.61
N HIS A 8 15.83 -6.96 13.72
CA HIS A 8 15.54 -5.54 13.55
C HIS A 8 14.16 -5.24 12.93
N HIS A 9 13.58 -6.16 12.14
CA HIS A 9 12.35 -5.89 11.36
C HIS A 9 11.17 -6.77 11.76
N LYS A 10 11.42 -7.84 12.53
CA LYS A 10 10.41 -8.84 12.88
C LYS A 10 9.16 -8.22 13.51
N ALA A 11 9.31 -7.26 14.41
CA ALA A 11 8.19 -6.59 15.06
C ALA A 11 7.32 -5.80 14.05
N ALA A 12 7.96 -5.10 13.11
CA ALA A 12 7.28 -4.31 12.11
C ALA A 12 6.53 -5.18 11.08
N PHE A 13 7.13 -6.29 10.65
CA PHE A 13 6.44 -7.28 9.81
C PHE A 13 5.25 -7.94 10.52
N GLU A 14 5.41 -8.26 11.81
CA GLU A 14 4.31 -8.83 12.59
C GLU A 14 3.17 -7.82 12.77
N HIS A 15 3.49 -6.54 12.97
CA HIS A 15 2.50 -5.47 12.99
C HIS A 15 1.71 -5.40 11.67
N ALA A 16 2.39 -5.44 10.52
CA ALA A 16 1.75 -5.47 9.21
C ALA A 16 0.84 -6.71 9.02
N ARG A 17 1.27 -7.87 9.51
CA ARG A 17 0.46 -9.10 9.52
C ARG A 17 -0.81 -8.93 10.36
N LEU A 18 -0.69 -8.36 11.56
CA LEU A 18 -1.82 -8.14 12.46
C LEU A 18 -2.82 -7.12 11.89
N LEU A 19 -2.34 -6.04 11.28
CA LEU A 19 -3.18 -5.09 10.54
C LEU A 19 -3.97 -5.79 9.45
N THR A 20 -3.30 -6.61 8.63
CA THR A 20 -3.97 -7.38 7.57
C THR A 20 -5.05 -8.30 8.14
N ALA A 21 -4.73 -9.05 9.20
CA ALA A 21 -5.66 -9.98 9.84
C ALA A 21 -6.90 -9.28 10.45
N HIS A 22 -6.72 -8.05 10.95
CA HIS A 22 -7.79 -7.28 11.57
C HIS A 22 -8.72 -6.64 10.53
N PHE A 23 -8.15 -5.98 9.52
CA PHE A 23 -8.92 -5.14 8.59
C PHE A 23 -9.41 -5.88 7.34
N SER A 24 -8.82 -7.02 6.96
CA SER A 24 -9.37 -7.81 5.85
C SER A 24 -9.19 -9.30 6.04
N LYS A 25 -10.28 -9.96 6.45
CA LYS A 25 -10.36 -11.43 6.55
C LYS A 25 -10.11 -12.10 5.19
N SER A 26 -10.69 -11.56 4.12
CA SER A 26 -10.56 -12.11 2.76
C SER A 26 -9.12 -12.05 2.25
N PHE A 27 -8.45 -10.90 2.36
CA PHE A 27 -7.04 -10.78 1.97
C PHE A 27 -6.14 -11.63 2.86
N TYR A 28 -6.39 -11.65 4.18
CA TYR A 28 -5.60 -12.44 5.11
C TYR A 28 -5.67 -13.95 4.79
N ILE A 29 -6.86 -14.47 4.48
CA ILE A 29 -7.05 -15.87 4.08
C ILE A 29 -6.39 -16.13 2.72
N SER A 30 -6.58 -15.26 1.75
CA SER A 30 -5.98 -15.41 0.41
C SER A 30 -4.45 -15.44 0.47
N ALA A 31 -3.84 -14.55 1.26
CA ALA A 31 -2.39 -14.53 1.48
C ALA A 31 -1.87 -15.83 2.12
N ARG A 32 -2.70 -16.56 2.89
CA ARG A 32 -2.31 -17.86 3.46
C ARG A 32 -2.14 -18.96 2.41
N MET A 33 -2.67 -18.78 1.20
CA MET A 33 -2.47 -19.71 0.09
C MET A 33 -1.15 -19.46 -0.65
N LEU A 34 -0.52 -18.30 -0.45
CA LEU A 34 0.75 -17.95 -1.07
C LEU A 34 1.92 -18.66 -0.37
N PRO A 35 3.03 -18.92 -1.11
CA PRO A 35 4.31 -19.31 -0.53
C PRO A 35 4.68 -18.39 0.62
N ARG A 36 5.33 -18.95 1.65
CA ARG A 36 5.56 -18.26 2.92
C ARG A 36 6.22 -16.88 2.73
N GLU A 37 7.18 -16.79 1.84
CA GLU A 37 7.89 -15.54 1.57
C GLU A 37 7.00 -14.48 0.91
N THR A 38 6.30 -14.84 -0.17
CA THR A 38 5.32 -13.98 -0.86
C THR A 38 4.21 -13.53 0.08
N ARG A 39 3.77 -14.40 0.99
CA ARG A 39 2.78 -14.07 2.03
C ARG A 39 3.24 -12.94 2.94
N TRP A 40 4.47 -12.99 3.44
CA TRP A 40 5.01 -11.91 4.29
C TRP A 40 5.21 -10.61 3.53
N ALA A 41 5.61 -10.69 2.26
CA ALA A 41 5.65 -9.54 1.38
C ALA A 41 4.26 -8.91 1.18
N THR A 42 3.24 -9.76 0.98
CA THR A 42 1.83 -9.34 0.85
C THR A 42 1.35 -8.61 2.12
N TYR A 43 1.68 -9.11 3.32
CA TYR A 43 1.32 -8.44 4.57
C TYR A 43 1.95 -7.06 4.70
N ALA A 44 3.21 -6.89 4.28
CA ALA A 44 3.87 -5.59 4.31
C ALA A 44 3.23 -4.59 3.34
N VAL A 45 2.96 -5.00 2.09
CA VAL A 45 2.29 -4.16 1.09
C VAL A 45 0.88 -3.79 1.54
N TYR A 46 0.08 -4.77 1.98
CA TYR A 46 -1.27 -4.50 2.46
C TYR A 46 -1.26 -3.65 3.74
N GLY A 47 -0.33 -3.89 4.67
CA GLY A 47 -0.18 -3.09 5.88
C GLY A 47 0.08 -1.62 5.58
N PHE A 48 0.92 -1.33 4.57
CA PHE A 48 1.12 0.04 4.08
C PHE A 48 -0.16 0.63 3.49
N CYS A 49 -0.84 -0.10 2.60
CA CYS A 49 -2.06 0.39 1.97
C CYS A 49 -3.16 0.66 3.01
N ARG A 50 -3.36 -0.27 3.94
CA ARG A 50 -4.40 -0.13 4.97
C ARG A 50 -4.10 0.99 5.97
N TYR A 51 -2.82 1.24 6.25
CA TYR A 51 -2.45 2.40 7.07
C TYR A 51 -2.81 3.71 6.38
N ALA A 52 -2.54 3.81 5.07
CA ALA A 52 -2.92 4.96 4.26
C ALA A 52 -4.45 5.16 4.25
N ASP A 53 -5.24 4.11 4.00
CA ASP A 53 -6.72 4.16 4.03
C ASP A 53 -7.25 4.59 5.42
N ASN A 54 -6.66 4.08 6.50
CA ASN A 54 -7.09 4.39 7.86
C ASN A 54 -6.93 5.87 8.22
N LEU A 55 -6.09 6.64 7.50
CA LEU A 55 -6.04 8.09 7.67
C LEU A 55 -7.40 8.74 7.34
N ILE A 56 -8.16 8.16 6.40
CA ILE A 56 -9.46 8.65 5.97
C ILE A 56 -10.59 7.94 6.72
N ASP A 57 -10.55 6.60 6.81
CA ASP A 57 -11.63 5.78 7.37
C ASP A 57 -11.81 6.00 8.88
N ASN A 58 -10.72 6.27 9.59
CA ASN A 58 -10.71 6.41 11.05
C ASN A 58 -9.76 7.54 11.45
N PRO A 59 -10.14 8.80 11.15
CA PRO A 59 -9.27 9.94 11.37
C PRO A 59 -9.01 10.18 12.86
N ARG A 60 -9.70 9.49 13.77
CA ARG A 60 -9.78 9.83 15.19
C ARG A 60 -10.28 11.28 15.33
N HIS A 61 -10.01 11.95 16.44
CA HIS A 61 -10.35 13.36 16.61
C HIS A 61 -9.42 14.33 15.84
N ARG A 62 -8.75 13.86 14.77
CA ARG A 62 -7.86 14.69 13.96
C ARG A 62 -8.64 15.52 12.94
N SER A 63 -8.22 16.75 12.77
CA SER A 63 -8.65 17.65 11.72
C SER A 63 -8.14 17.19 10.35
N ARG A 64 -8.79 17.66 9.28
CA ARG A 64 -8.33 17.43 7.91
C ARG A 64 -6.88 17.86 7.68
N GLN A 65 -6.47 18.98 8.31
CA GLN A 65 -5.12 19.51 8.17
C GLN A 65 -4.09 18.54 8.78
N GLU A 66 -4.33 18.02 9.97
CA GLU A 66 -3.45 17.03 10.62
C GLU A 66 -3.32 15.74 9.79
N LEU A 67 -4.40 15.32 9.10
CA LEU A 67 -4.37 14.14 8.21
C LEU A 67 -3.54 14.40 6.95
N LEU A 68 -3.61 15.60 6.39
CA LEU A 68 -2.79 16.00 5.25
C LEU A 68 -1.31 16.07 5.64
N GLU A 69 -1.00 16.61 6.82
CA GLU A 69 0.36 16.66 7.36
C GLU A 69 0.94 15.26 7.60
N GLU A 70 0.14 14.31 8.11
CA GLU A 70 0.54 12.92 8.26
C GLU A 70 0.81 12.26 6.90
N ALA A 71 -0.05 12.48 5.89
CA ALA A 71 0.18 11.97 4.54
C ALA A 71 1.47 12.53 3.93
N GLU A 72 1.73 13.83 4.08
CA GLU A 72 2.97 14.48 3.63
C GLU A 72 4.20 13.95 4.37
N PHE A 73 4.09 13.70 5.67
CA PHE A 73 5.15 13.07 6.46
C PHE A 73 5.49 11.69 5.90
N LEU A 74 4.48 10.84 5.66
CA LEU A 74 4.69 9.51 5.06
C LEU A 74 5.33 9.59 3.68
N MET A 75 4.94 10.56 2.84
CA MET A 75 5.56 10.76 1.52
C MET A 75 7.05 11.09 1.65
N LYS A 76 7.43 11.95 2.60
CA LYS A 76 8.85 12.29 2.85
C LYS A 76 9.62 11.08 3.39
N GLU A 77 9.05 10.37 4.37
CA GLU A 77 9.64 9.17 4.94
C GLU A 77 9.86 8.10 3.85
N LEU A 78 8.88 7.93 2.96
CA LEU A 78 8.97 6.99 1.85
C LEU A 78 10.10 7.36 0.88
N GLN A 79 10.24 8.63 0.51
CA GLN A 79 11.35 9.08 -0.35
C GLN A 79 12.71 8.80 0.29
N ILE A 80 12.86 9.08 1.58
CA ILE A 80 14.09 8.77 2.32
C ILE A 80 14.33 7.26 2.30
N ALA A 81 13.32 6.46 2.64
CA ALA A 81 13.40 5.01 2.69
C ALA A 81 13.77 4.40 1.33
N TYR A 82 13.21 4.88 0.22
CA TYR A 82 13.59 4.42 -1.12
C TYR A 82 15.07 4.67 -1.42
N ARG A 83 15.61 5.81 -0.97
CA ARG A 83 17.03 6.17 -1.15
C ARG A 83 17.95 5.36 -0.23
N THR A 84 17.62 5.24 1.05
CA THR A 84 18.49 4.59 2.07
C THR A 84 18.31 3.07 2.12
N GLY A 85 17.11 2.60 1.80
CA GLY A 85 16.65 1.23 1.98
C GLY A 85 16.16 0.88 3.38
N GLU A 86 16.04 1.88 4.26
CA GLU A 86 15.73 1.70 5.67
C GLU A 86 14.77 2.80 6.16
N SER A 87 13.97 2.47 7.18
CA SER A 87 13.04 3.38 7.84
C SER A 87 12.78 2.87 9.25
N GLU A 88 12.57 3.76 10.22
CA GLU A 88 12.15 3.38 11.59
C GLU A 88 10.62 3.36 11.73
N HIS A 89 9.90 3.94 10.78
CA HIS A 89 8.46 3.98 10.82
C HIS A 89 7.88 2.56 10.71
N PRO A 90 7.01 2.11 11.63
CA PRO A 90 6.61 0.70 11.74
C PRO A 90 5.87 0.16 10.52
N ILE A 91 5.33 1.04 9.68
CA ILE A 91 4.65 0.70 8.43
C ILE A 91 5.56 0.84 7.21
N VAL A 92 6.44 1.84 7.19
CA VAL A 92 7.33 2.07 6.04
C VAL A 92 8.50 1.09 6.09
N ASN A 93 8.98 0.71 7.27
CA ASN A 93 10.05 -0.29 7.46
C ASN A 93 9.78 -1.62 6.73
N PRO A 94 8.67 -2.36 6.99
CA PRO A 94 8.43 -3.63 6.31
C PRO A 94 8.15 -3.40 4.81
N PHE A 95 7.49 -2.28 4.46
CA PHE A 95 7.20 -1.94 3.08
C PHE A 95 8.48 -1.73 2.27
N ILE A 96 9.44 -0.92 2.74
CA ILE A 96 10.64 -0.60 1.96
C ILE A 96 11.52 -1.83 1.73
N ILE A 97 11.62 -2.72 2.71
CA ILE A 97 12.34 -3.99 2.58
C ILE A 97 11.74 -4.82 1.43
N VAL A 98 10.41 -4.85 1.34
CA VAL A 98 9.69 -5.56 0.28
C VAL A 98 9.82 -4.82 -1.05
N ALA A 99 9.63 -3.51 -1.08
CA ALA A 99 9.72 -2.71 -2.29
C ALA A 99 11.08 -2.88 -2.99
N ARG A 100 12.18 -2.81 -2.24
CA ARG A 100 13.52 -3.05 -2.78
C ARG A 100 13.74 -4.49 -3.23
N LYS A 101 13.21 -5.45 -2.48
CA LYS A 101 13.36 -6.87 -2.81
C LYS A 101 12.63 -7.24 -4.12
N TYR A 102 11.45 -6.69 -4.34
CA TYR A 102 10.59 -7.01 -5.48
C TYR A 102 10.62 -5.94 -6.58
N ASN A 103 11.52 -4.96 -6.46
CA ASN A 103 11.67 -3.82 -7.39
C ASN A 103 10.35 -3.07 -7.61
N ILE A 104 9.58 -2.84 -6.55
CA ILE A 104 8.37 -2.01 -6.61
C ILE A 104 8.81 -0.56 -6.86
N PRO A 105 8.32 0.10 -7.93
CA PRO A 105 8.62 1.51 -8.20
C PRO A 105 8.02 2.43 -7.13
N ILE A 106 8.71 3.53 -6.82
CA ILE A 106 8.28 4.52 -5.80
C ILE A 106 6.99 5.24 -6.23
N GLU A 107 6.73 5.31 -7.53
CA GLU A 107 5.59 5.98 -8.12
C GLU A 107 4.27 5.41 -7.60
N TYR A 108 4.16 4.09 -7.45
CA TYR A 108 2.93 3.43 -7.00
C TYR A 108 2.51 3.78 -5.57
N PRO A 109 3.37 3.62 -4.53
CA PRO A 109 3.01 4.03 -3.18
C PRO A 109 2.90 5.56 -3.02
N MET A 110 3.61 6.34 -3.84
CA MET A 110 3.42 7.81 -3.86
C MET A 110 2.07 8.20 -4.43
N ASP A 111 1.63 7.55 -5.51
CA ASP A 111 0.31 7.74 -6.09
C ASP A 111 -0.80 7.32 -5.13
N LEU A 112 -0.60 6.26 -4.34
CA LEU A 112 -1.52 5.89 -3.26
C LEU A 112 -1.72 7.04 -2.26
N LEU A 113 -0.62 7.62 -1.76
CA LEU A 113 -0.69 8.73 -0.80
C LEU A 113 -1.31 9.99 -1.44
N ARG A 114 -1.09 10.25 -2.73
CA ARG A 114 -1.81 11.30 -3.47
C ARG A 114 -3.30 11.01 -3.58
N GLY A 115 -3.68 9.74 -3.72
CA GLY A 115 -5.08 9.29 -3.67
C GLY A 115 -5.71 9.60 -2.32
N VAL A 116 -4.98 9.36 -1.23
CA VAL A 116 -5.43 9.73 0.13
C VAL A 116 -5.65 11.23 0.27
N GLN A 117 -4.71 12.04 -0.23
CA GLN A 117 -4.86 13.50 -0.23
C GLN A 117 -6.06 13.96 -1.07
N MET A 118 -6.32 13.32 -2.22
CA MET A 118 -7.51 13.61 -3.03
C MET A 118 -8.79 13.37 -2.25
N ASP A 119 -8.88 12.26 -1.52
CA ASP A 119 -10.09 11.88 -0.76
C ASP A 119 -10.32 12.84 0.42
N LEU A 120 -9.24 13.31 1.06
CA LEU A 120 -9.33 14.31 2.12
C LEU A 120 -9.83 15.67 1.62
N GLN A 121 -9.62 15.99 0.33
CA GLN A 121 -9.93 17.31 -0.25
C GLN A 121 -11.24 17.33 -1.04
N ASN A 122 -11.57 16.24 -1.73
CA ASN A 122 -12.67 16.18 -2.69
C ASN A 122 -13.86 15.41 -2.14
N THR A 123 -15.06 15.87 -2.47
CA THR A 123 -16.31 15.17 -2.15
C THR A 123 -17.06 14.67 -3.38
N ARG A 124 -16.65 15.13 -4.58
CA ARG A 124 -17.28 14.75 -5.85
C ARG A 124 -16.32 14.95 -7.04
N TYR A 125 -16.33 13.99 -7.96
CA TYR A 125 -15.60 14.04 -9.23
C TYR A 125 -16.50 14.60 -10.35
N GLN A 126 -15.93 15.42 -11.24
CA GLN A 126 -16.69 16.12 -12.30
C GLN A 126 -16.84 15.26 -13.57
N SER A 127 -15.85 14.42 -13.83
CA SER A 127 -15.78 13.56 -15.01
C SER A 127 -15.48 12.11 -14.63
N PHE A 128 -15.69 11.19 -15.57
CA PHE A 128 -15.27 9.80 -15.37
C PHE A 128 -13.74 9.69 -15.32
N GLU A 129 -13.03 10.55 -16.03
CA GLU A 129 -11.57 10.63 -16.03
C GLU A 129 -11.03 10.99 -14.64
N ASP A 130 -11.66 11.95 -13.95
CA ASP A 130 -11.31 12.32 -12.58
C ASP A 130 -11.55 11.15 -11.60
N LEU A 131 -12.70 10.47 -11.77
CA LEU A 131 -13.03 9.28 -10.97
C LEU A 131 -12.05 8.14 -11.25
N TYR A 132 -11.69 7.91 -12.52
CA TYR A 132 -10.73 6.90 -12.91
C TYR A 132 -9.37 7.17 -12.27
N LEU A 133 -8.88 8.41 -12.31
CA LEU A 133 -7.63 8.79 -11.68
C LEU A 133 -7.66 8.51 -10.17
N PHE A 134 -8.77 8.82 -9.51
CA PHE A 134 -8.95 8.47 -8.10
C PHE A 134 -8.88 6.95 -7.89
N CYS A 135 -9.66 6.15 -8.63
CA CYS A 135 -9.66 4.69 -8.52
C CYS A 135 -8.29 4.07 -8.81
N TYR A 136 -7.56 4.61 -9.80
CA TYR A 136 -6.19 4.22 -10.09
C TYR A 136 -5.29 4.44 -8.86
N ARG A 137 -5.35 5.64 -8.25
CA ARG A 137 -4.51 5.99 -7.10
C ARG A 137 -4.85 5.18 -5.85
N VAL A 138 -6.12 4.94 -5.54
CA VAL A 138 -6.48 4.26 -4.28
C VAL A 138 -6.52 2.73 -4.39
N ALA A 139 -6.64 2.17 -5.60
CA ALA A 139 -6.76 0.72 -5.79
C ALA A 139 -5.92 0.15 -6.94
N GLY A 140 -5.86 0.84 -8.09
CA GLY A 140 -5.05 0.38 -9.23
C GLY A 140 -3.58 0.14 -8.88
N VAL A 141 -2.96 1.12 -8.21
CA VAL A 141 -1.55 1.01 -7.75
C VAL A 141 -1.32 -0.12 -6.76
N VAL A 142 -2.32 -0.53 -5.99
CA VAL A 142 -2.22 -1.70 -5.10
C VAL A 142 -2.04 -2.97 -5.92
N GLY A 143 -2.80 -3.12 -7.01
CA GLY A 143 -2.64 -4.20 -7.99
C GLY A 143 -1.26 -4.18 -8.65
N LEU A 144 -0.75 -2.99 -9.01
CA LEU A 144 0.57 -2.83 -9.60
C LEU A 144 1.68 -3.26 -8.62
N MET A 145 1.65 -2.80 -7.36
CA MET A 145 2.59 -3.22 -6.33
C MET A 145 2.52 -4.74 -6.07
N MET A 146 1.32 -5.31 -6.04
CA MET A 146 1.15 -6.76 -5.85
C MET A 146 1.64 -7.59 -7.04
N THR A 147 1.58 -7.06 -8.27
CA THR A 147 2.12 -7.73 -9.47
C THR A 147 3.62 -7.99 -9.33
N HIS A 148 4.37 -7.04 -8.75
CA HIS A 148 5.79 -7.24 -8.42
C HIS A 148 6.00 -8.34 -7.38
N VAL A 149 5.18 -8.36 -6.31
CA VAL A 149 5.30 -9.35 -5.22
C VAL A 149 4.96 -10.76 -5.70
N LEU A 150 3.93 -10.90 -6.52
CA LEU A 150 3.48 -12.18 -7.05
C LEU A 150 4.37 -12.68 -8.19
N GLY A 151 5.09 -11.77 -8.84
CA GLY A 151 5.91 -12.04 -10.01
C GLY A 151 5.10 -12.09 -11.29
N TYR A 152 5.74 -11.76 -12.41
CA TYR A 152 5.14 -11.74 -13.73
C TYR A 152 6.15 -12.22 -14.77
N LYS A 153 5.64 -12.74 -15.90
CA LYS A 153 6.45 -13.10 -17.09
C LYS A 153 6.18 -12.18 -18.26
N ASP A 154 4.93 -11.74 -18.39
CA ASP A 154 4.46 -10.84 -19.42
C ASP A 154 4.13 -9.47 -18.79
N PRO A 155 4.72 -8.36 -19.27
CA PRO A 155 4.37 -7.01 -18.84
C PRO A 155 2.89 -6.66 -19.00
N ALA A 156 2.13 -7.35 -19.86
CA ALA A 156 0.68 -7.17 -19.97
C ALA A 156 -0.06 -7.42 -18.64
N ALA A 157 0.53 -8.18 -17.70
CA ALA A 157 -0.03 -8.41 -16.37
C ALA A 157 -0.33 -7.10 -15.60
N PHE A 158 0.48 -6.06 -15.77
CA PHE A 158 0.28 -4.78 -15.09
C PHE A 158 -1.02 -4.10 -15.51
N LYS A 159 -1.35 -4.13 -16.81
CA LYS A 159 -2.61 -3.59 -17.33
C LYS A 159 -3.82 -4.30 -16.71
N TYR A 160 -3.76 -5.62 -16.60
CA TYR A 160 -4.85 -6.38 -15.99
C TYR A 160 -4.94 -6.16 -14.48
N ALA A 161 -3.81 -6.00 -13.79
CA ALA A 161 -3.79 -5.70 -12.37
C ALA A 161 -4.37 -4.31 -12.05
N GLU A 162 -4.04 -3.30 -12.86
CA GLU A 162 -4.64 -1.96 -12.77
C GLU A 162 -6.15 -2.04 -12.98
N ASN A 163 -6.59 -2.65 -14.09
CA ASN A 163 -8.01 -2.80 -14.41
C ASN A 163 -8.79 -3.51 -13.30
N LEU A 164 -8.21 -4.56 -12.70
CA LEU A 164 -8.82 -5.27 -11.58
C LEU A 164 -8.96 -4.37 -10.36
N GLY A 165 -7.90 -3.61 -10.00
CA GLY A 165 -7.95 -2.67 -8.89
C GLY A 165 -9.03 -1.60 -9.09
N ILE A 166 -9.10 -1.03 -10.29
CA ILE A 166 -10.12 -0.03 -10.63
C ILE A 166 -11.53 -0.63 -10.59
N ALA A 167 -11.73 -1.82 -11.15
CA ALA A 167 -13.02 -2.50 -11.12
C ALA A 167 -13.48 -2.80 -9.68
N MET A 168 -12.56 -3.24 -8.80
CA MET A 168 -12.86 -3.44 -7.38
C MET A 168 -13.26 -2.13 -6.70
N GLN A 169 -12.56 -1.02 -6.98
CA GLN A 169 -12.89 0.27 -6.38
C GLN A 169 -14.22 0.83 -6.85
N LEU A 170 -14.58 0.65 -8.11
CA LEU A 170 -15.90 1.06 -8.63
C LEU A 170 -17.05 0.21 -8.06
N THR A 171 -16.74 -0.97 -7.52
CA THR A 171 -17.72 -1.88 -6.92
C THR A 171 -17.95 -1.61 -5.43
N ASN A 172 -16.92 -1.13 -4.71
CA ASN A 172 -16.99 -0.78 -3.29
C ASN A 172 -17.92 0.41 -3.04
#